data_AF-A0A849F955-F1
#
_entry.id   AF-A0A849F955-F1
#
_cell.length_a   1.000
_cell.length_b   1.000
_cell.length_c   1.000
_cell.angle_alpha   90.00
_cell.angle_beta   90.00
_cell.angle_gamma   90.00
#
_symmetry.space_group_name_H-M   'P 1'
#
loop_
_entity.id
_entity.type
_entity.pdbx_description
1 polymer ?
#
loop_
_entity_poly.entity_id
_entity_poly.type
_entity_poly.pdbx_seq_one_letter_code
_entity_poly.pdbx_strand_id
1 'polypeptide(L)'
;MHLKTAIKYSDTIRRFHTLSATALAAALVICLAPLDANAQTQDADTAWILASAKPRIVSQVGPYDDKRRAQIYNALNKEYLRLWDRGTGRIVATARSKTFRGFPYLKIEDRNRDGIGDFYAYYPKQSGGQTQEFGAFFDLANDGTPDWLVFYGGSLLGEGGAFNIVYWNHHAIDRNNDGKFDTLVLDCVDMNGNGKIEPGRTAWFYDADFDGKIDSGQHVEKGKATKMPVKGGRLVSGTPLKTFQKIRIGSDFGGLFNSIGQDIASLQ
;
A
#
# COMPACT_ATOMS: atom_id res chain seq x y z
N MET A 1 -7.52 -79.57 22.20
CA MET A 1 -8.96 -79.29 22.04
C MET A 1 -9.08 -77.77 21.87
N HIS A 2 -9.20 -77.19 20.66
CA HIS A 2 -10.40 -77.16 19.81
C HIS A 2 -11.63 -76.75 20.64
N LEU A 3 -12.46 -75.76 20.31
CA LEU A 3 -12.78 -75.09 19.04
C LEU A 3 -13.82 -73.99 19.37
N LYS A 4 -13.81 -72.85 18.64
CA LYS A 4 -14.97 -72.06 18.11
C LYS A 4 -16.07 -71.57 19.09
N THR A 5 -16.77 -70.44 18.88
CA THR A 5 -17.36 -69.82 17.67
C THR A 5 -17.79 -68.39 18.08
N ALA A 6 -17.40 -67.29 17.42
CA ALA A 6 -17.98 -66.66 16.22
C ALA A 6 -19.47 -66.26 16.32
N ILE A 7 -19.75 -64.96 16.09
CA ILE A 7 -20.75 -64.34 15.16
C ILE A 7 -20.25 -62.88 14.96
N LYS A 8 -19.65 -62.52 13.81
CA LYS A 8 -20.22 -61.97 12.56
C LYS A 8 -20.50 -60.45 12.62
N TYR A 9 -19.70 -59.65 11.92
CA TYR A 9 -20.16 -58.81 10.80
C TYR A 9 -18.98 -58.51 9.86
N SER A 10 -19.22 -58.75 8.57
CA SER A 10 -18.26 -58.83 7.48
C SER A 10 -18.40 -57.63 6.53
N ASP A 11 -17.37 -57.48 5.70
CA ASP A 11 -17.41 -56.89 4.36
C ASP A 11 -17.45 -55.36 4.20
N THR A 12 -16.37 -54.66 4.56
CA THR A 12 -15.94 -53.46 3.78
C THR A 12 -14.45 -53.09 3.89
N ILE A 13 -13.56 -54.01 4.24
CA ILE A 13 -12.10 -53.77 4.22
C ILE A 13 -11.40 -54.99 3.64
N ARG A 14 -11.37 -55.13 2.32
CA ARG A 14 -10.37 -55.91 1.57
C ARG A 14 -10.70 -55.88 0.08
N ARG A 15 -9.99 -55.02 -0.65
CA ARG A 15 -9.83 -54.88 -2.12
C ARG A 15 -9.47 -53.40 -2.32
N PHE A 16 -8.26 -52.96 -2.62
CA PHE A 16 -7.16 -53.54 -3.37
C PHE A 16 -5.86 -52.82 -2.97
N HIS A 17 -4.87 -53.56 -2.47
CA HIS A 17 -3.46 -53.28 -2.71
C HIS A 17 -2.95 -54.46 -3.52
N THR A 18 -2.83 -54.31 -4.83
CA THR A 18 -1.81 -54.88 -5.75
C THR A 18 -2.32 -54.82 -7.19
N LEU A 19 -1.37 -54.65 -8.12
CA LEU A 19 -1.48 -54.50 -9.58
C LEU A 19 -1.73 -53.06 -10.03
N SER A 20 -0.91 -52.42 -10.88
CA SER A 20 0.34 -52.78 -11.54
C SER A 20 0.86 -51.48 -12.18
N ALA A 21 2.17 -51.30 -12.20
CA ALA A 21 2.84 -50.17 -12.83
C ALA A 21 2.74 -50.21 -14.35
N THR A 22 1.57 -49.87 -14.91
CA THR A 22 1.34 -49.56 -16.35
C THR A 22 -0.12 -49.10 -16.57
N ALA A 23 -0.52 -47.98 -15.96
CA ALA A 23 -1.76 -47.26 -16.33
C ALA A 23 -1.80 -45.81 -15.82
N LEU A 24 -0.65 -45.17 -15.58
CA LEU A 24 -0.57 -43.75 -15.20
C LEU A 24 -0.12 -42.90 -16.40
N ALA A 25 -0.77 -43.11 -17.55
CA ALA A 25 -0.51 -42.39 -18.79
C ALA A 25 -1.81 -42.27 -19.59
N ALA A 26 -2.84 -41.63 -19.01
CA ALA A 26 -3.97 -41.03 -19.72
C ALA A 26 -4.97 -40.41 -18.73
N ALA A 27 -4.63 -39.26 -18.13
CA ALA A 27 -5.56 -38.23 -17.64
C ALA A 27 -4.83 -37.04 -16.96
N LEU A 28 -3.65 -36.63 -17.48
CA LEU A 28 -3.01 -35.39 -17.07
C LEU A 28 -2.88 -34.46 -18.28
N VAL A 29 -4.02 -33.98 -18.76
CA VAL A 29 -4.08 -32.82 -19.65
C VAL A 29 -5.27 -31.97 -19.19
N ILE A 30 -4.98 -30.69 -18.89
CA ILE A 30 -5.87 -29.55 -18.58
C ILE A 30 -6.46 -29.58 -17.15
N CYS A 31 -6.15 -28.68 -16.21
CA CYS A 31 -6.02 -27.22 -16.30
C CYS A 31 -4.76 -26.68 -15.59
N LEU A 32 -3.66 -26.49 -16.33
CA LEU A 32 -2.73 -25.39 -16.03
C LEU A 32 -3.36 -24.15 -16.67
N ALA A 33 -4.26 -23.49 -15.94
CA ALA A 33 -4.63 -22.12 -16.28
C ALA A 33 -3.36 -21.25 -16.15
N PRO A 34 -3.14 -20.26 -17.04
CA PRO A 34 -1.92 -19.48 -17.06
C PRO A 34 -1.86 -18.60 -15.80
N LEU A 35 -1.16 -19.08 -14.77
CA LEU A 35 -0.92 -18.32 -13.54
C LEU A 35 0.21 -17.27 -13.70
N ASP A 36 0.97 -17.30 -14.80
CA ASP A 36 2.22 -16.53 -14.87
C ASP A 36 2.27 -15.43 -15.94
N ALA A 37 1.33 -15.37 -16.88
CA ALA A 37 1.34 -14.33 -17.92
C ALA A 37 0.85 -12.97 -17.39
N ASN A 38 -0.16 -12.97 -16.51
CA ASN A 38 -0.70 -11.75 -15.89
C ASN A 38 0.22 -11.21 -14.78
N ALA A 39 0.89 -12.07 -14.03
CA ALA A 39 1.85 -11.63 -13.01
C ALA A 39 3.09 -10.98 -13.66
N GLN A 40 3.67 -11.60 -14.71
CA GLN A 40 4.82 -11.05 -15.41
C GLN A 40 4.53 -9.73 -16.13
N THR A 41 3.38 -9.61 -16.80
CA THR A 41 3.00 -8.37 -17.50
C THR A 41 2.74 -7.23 -16.51
N GLN A 42 2.10 -7.52 -15.38
CA GLN A 42 1.79 -6.52 -14.36
C GLN A 42 3.02 -6.06 -13.56
N ASP A 43 4.04 -6.92 -13.41
CA ASP A 43 5.34 -6.53 -12.84
C ASP A 43 6.17 -5.71 -13.83
N ALA A 44 6.13 -6.03 -15.12
CA ALA A 44 6.76 -5.24 -16.17
C ALA A 44 6.14 -3.84 -16.29
N ASP A 45 4.81 -3.72 -16.20
CA ASP A 45 4.11 -2.43 -16.19
C ASP A 45 4.47 -1.58 -14.97
N THR A 46 4.57 -2.20 -13.79
CA THR A 46 4.99 -1.53 -12.56
C THR A 46 6.43 -1.03 -12.68
N ALA A 47 7.34 -1.90 -13.14
CA ALA A 47 8.73 -1.55 -13.37
C ALA A 47 8.89 -0.43 -14.41
N TRP A 48 8.12 -0.46 -15.50
CA TRP A 48 8.12 0.62 -16.49
C TRP A 48 7.53 1.92 -15.94
N ILE A 49 6.47 1.87 -15.12
CA ILE A 49 5.92 3.06 -14.47
C ILE A 49 6.93 3.66 -13.50
N LEU A 50 7.56 2.85 -12.65
CA LEU A 50 8.62 3.31 -11.74
C LEU A 50 9.82 3.86 -12.52
N ALA A 51 10.29 3.15 -13.54
CA ALA A 51 11.39 3.59 -14.40
C ALA A 51 11.03 4.81 -15.27
N SER A 52 9.74 5.06 -15.54
CA SER A 52 9.29 6.27 -16.24
C SER A 52 8.97 7.41 -15.28
N ALA A 53 8.70 7.14 -14.01
CA ALA A 53 8.56 8.13 -12.96
C ALA A 53 9.93 8.71 -12.57
N LYS A 54 10.95 7.85 -12.38
CA LYS A 54 12.33 8.24 -12.01
C LYS A 54 12.95 9.37 -12.89
N PRO A 55 12.92 9.31 -14.24
CA PRO A 55 13.49 10.36 -15.08
C PRO A 55 12.53 11.52 -15.42
N ARG A 56 11.32 11.58 -14.85
CA ARG A 56 10.27 12.58 -15.24
C ARG A 56 9.89 13.59 -14.17
N ILE A 57 10.54 13.51 -13.02
CA ILE A 57 10.70 14.64 -12.10
C ILE A 57 11.96 15.33 -12.61
N VAL A 58 11.92 16.52 -13.22
CA VAL A 58 12.28 17.79 -12.55
C VAL A 58 11.73 19.01 -13.34
N SER A 59 10.70 18.91 -14.21
CA SER A 59 10.10 20.17 -14.77
C SER A 59 8.70 20.16 -15.40
N GLN A 60 8.04 19.02 -15.67
CA GLN A 60 6.79 19.05 -16.45
C GLN A 60 5.73 18.04 -16.01
N VAL A 61 5.44 18.03 -14.71
CA VAL A 61 4.18 17.47 -14.21
C VAL A 61 3.17 18.61 -14.08
N GLY A 62 2.77 19.17 -15.22
CA GLY A 62 1.43 19.75 -15.33
C GLY A 62 0.41 18.67 -14.92
N PRO A 63 -0.81 19.04 -14.50
CA PRO A 63 -1.74 18.11 -13.87
C PRO A 63 -1.86 16.84 -14.71
N TYR A 64 -1.34 15.72 -14.21
CA TYR A 64 -1.48 14.43 -14.88
C TYR A 64 -2.96 14.25 -15.23
N ASP A 65 -3.27 13.78 -16.44
CA ASP A 65 -4.63 13.33 -16.70
C ASP A 65 -5.02 12.27 -15.66
N ASP A 66 -6.31 12.22 -15.33
CA ASP A 66 -6.80 11.40 -14.21
C ASP A 66 -6.39 9.93 -14.31
N LYS A 67 -6.30 9.42 -15.55
CA LYS A 67 -5.95 8.03 -15.83
C LYS A 67 -4.49 7.78 -15.50
N ARG A 68 -3.58 8.65 -15.95
CA ARG A 68 -2.14 8.52 -15.66
C ARG A 68 -1.87 8.67 -14.16
N ARG A 69 -2.54 9.61 -13.49
CA ARG A 69 -2.43 9.80 -12.04
C ARG A 69 -2.82 8.53 -11.27
N ALA A 70 -3.96 7.93 -11.62
CA ALA A 70 -4.42 6.68 -11.01
C ALA A 70 -3.46 5.51 -11.29
N GLN A 71 -2.87 5.44 -12.49
CA GLN A 71 -1.88 4.41 -12.83
C GLN A 71 -0.61 4.52 -11.98
N ILE A 72 -0.06 5.72 -11.83
CA ILE A 72 1.14 5.95 -11.00
C ILE A 72 0.85 5.57 -9.55
N TYR A 73 -0.28 6.05 -9.01
CA TYR A 73 -0.72 5.68 -7.66
C TYR A 73 -0.80 4.16 -7.46
N ASN A 74 -1.47 3.44 -8.38
CA ASN A 74 -1.63 2.00 -8.28
C ASN A 74 -0.29 1.26 -8.35
N ALA A 75 0.63 1.72 -9.20
CA ALA A 75 1.96 1.13 -9.32
C ALA A 75 2.78 1.31 -8.02
N LEU A 76 2.78 2.52 -7.45
CA LEU A 76 3.51 2.81 -6.21
C LEU A 76 2.87 2.12 -5.01
N ASN A 77 1.54 2.02 -4.95
CA ASN A 77 0.87 1.25 -3.91
C ASN A 77 1.19 -0.25 -4.03
N LYS A 78 1.20 -0.81 -5.24
CA LYS A 78 1.59 -2.21 -5.46
C LYS A 78 3.04 -2.45 -5.01
N GLU A 79 3.94 -1.53 -5.34
CA GLU A 79 5.34 -1.64 -4.92
C GLU A 79 5.49 -1.55 -3.40
N TYR A 80 4.80 -0.62 -2.75
CA TYR A 80 4.73 -0.56 -1.30
C TYR A 80 4.23 -1.87 -0.68
N LEU A 81 3.14 -2.44 -1.18
CA LEU A 81 2.62 -3.73 -0.71
C LEU A 81 3.65 -4.85 -0.89
N ARG A 82 4.39 -4.85 -2.00
CA ARG A 82 5.51 -5.78 -2.22
C ARG A 82 6.62 -5.61 -1.19
N LEU A 83 6.98 -4.38 -0.82
CA LEU A 83 7.97 -4.09 0.22
C LEU A 83 7.47 -4.47 1.61
N TRP A 84 6.17 -4.26 1.87
CA TRP A 84 5.52 -4.68 3.11
C TRP A 84 5.57 -6.21 3.25
N ASP A 85 5.11 -6.94 2.24
CA ASP A 85 4.98 -8.40 2.26
C ASP A 85 6.32 -9.12 2.39
N ARG A 86 7.41 -8.49 1.95
CA ARG A 86 8.77 -9.00 2.18
C ARG A 86 9.16 -9.05 3.66
N GLY A 87 8.49 -8.30 4.53
CA GLY A 87 8.85 -8.19 5.93
C GLY A 87 10.11 -7.34 6.13
N THR A 88 10.97 -7.72 7.06
CA THR A 88 12.13 -6.91 7.47
C THR A 88 13.22 -6.86 6.41
N GLY A 89 13.72 -5.65 6.12
CA GLY A 89 14.89 -5.43 5.25
C GLY A 89 16.21 -5.37 5.99
N ARG A 90 17.28 -5.10 5.24
CA ARG A 90 18.59 -4.74 5.84
C ARG A 90 18.50 -3.31 6.34
N ILE A 91 18.82 -3.06 7.61
CA ILE A 91 18.91 -1.68 8.13
C ILE A 91 20.12 -1.00 7.47
N VAL A 92 19.88 0.12 6.78
CA VAL A 92 20.91 0.92 6.12
C VAL A 92 21.21 2.22 6.87
N ALA A 93 20.23 2.76 7.59
CA ALA A 93 20.43 3.92 8.45
C ALA A 93 19.55 3.87 9.71
N THR A 94 19.95 4.60 10.74
CA THR A 94 19.19 4.75 11.98
C THR A 94 19.46 6.11 12.60
N ALA A 95 18.42 6.78 13.09
CA ALA A 95 18.56 8.06 13.77
C ALA A 95 17.52 8.25 14.87
N ARG A 96 17.74 9.27 15.69
CA ARG A 96 16.72 9.79 16.59
C ARG A 96 15.88 10.84 15.89
N SER A 97 14.57 10.73 16.02
CA SER A 97 13.59 11.66 15.49
C SER A 97 12.68 12.21 16.60
N LYS A 98 12.11 13.39 16.34
CA LYS A 98 11.09 14.03 17.19
C LYS A 98 9.68 13.91 16.61
N THR A 99 9.52 13.36 15.40
CA THR A 99 8.25 13.26 14.67
C THR A 99 7.21 12.48 15.47
N PHE A 100 7.60 11.34 16.04
CA PHE A 100 6.74 10.54 16.91
C PHE A 100 7.32 10.44 18.33
N ARG A 101 6.73 11.17 19.28
CA ARG A 101 7.23 11.24 20.67
C ARG A 101 7.36 9.87 21.36
N GLY A 102 6.48 8.92 21.05
CA GLY A 102 6.52 7.55 21.57
C GLY A 102 7.45 6.60 20.81
N PHE A 103 7.90 7.01 19.62
CA PHE A 103 8.68 6.19 18.70
C PHE A 103 9.89 6.99 18.19
N PRO A 104 10.85 7.34 19.06
CA PRO A 104 11.89 8.30 18.71
C PRO A 104 13.03 7.73 17.86
N TYR A 105 12.98 6.46 17.45
CA TYR A 105 14.07 5.82 16.69
C TYR A 105 13.61 5.48 15.28
N LEU A 106 14.00 6.32 14.31
CA LEU A 106 13.82 6.04 12.89
C LEU A 106 14.85 5.01 12.42
N LYS A 107 14.39 4.02 11.67
CA LYS A 107 15.23 3.11 10.89
C LYS A 107 14.85 3.17 9.43
N ILE A 108 15.85 3.22 8.57
CA ILE A 108 15.70 3.06 7.12
C ILE A 108 16.15 1.64 6.78
N GLU A 109 15.30 0.93 6.05
CA GLU A 109 15.52 -0.43 5.59
C GLU A 109 15.59 -0.48 4.08
N ASP A 110 16.47 -1.34 3.58
CA ASP A 110 16.60 -1.77 2.20
C ASP A 110 15.87 -3.12 2.08
N ARG A 111 14.61 -3.09 1.64
CA ARG A 111 13.75 -4.28 1.51
C ARG A 111 13.77 -4.86 0.11
N ASN A 112 14.03 -4.06 -0.91
CA ASN A 112 14.19 -4.53 -2.28
C ASN A 112 15.56 -5.20 -2.53
N ARG A 113 16.57 -4.95 -1.67
CA ARG A 113 17.96 -5.46 -1.71
C ARG A 113 18.82 -4.84 -2.82
N ASP A 114 18.59 -3.59 -3.15
CA ASP A 114 19.40 -2.85 -4.15
C ASP A 114 20.53 -2.02 -3.54
N GLY A 115 20.64 -1.99 -2.21
CA GLY A 115 21.66 -1.24 -1.50
C GLY A 115 21.16 0.11 -0.95
N ILE A 116 19.98 0.56 -1.35
CA ILE A 116 19.37 1.85 -1.02
C ILE A 116 18.17 1.62 -0.10
N GLY A 117 17.90 2.58 0.79
CA GLY A 117 16.73 2.53 1.65
C GLY A 117 15.44 2.79 0.85
N ASP A 118 14.40 1.97 1.08
CA ASP A 118 13.08 2.09 0.45
C ASP A 118 11.92 2.02 1.46
N PHE A 119 12.23 1.70 2.71
CA PHE A 119 11.26 1.54 3.78
C PHE A 119 11.73 2.24 5.05
N TYR A 120 10.78 2.79 5.81
CA TYR A 120 11.06 3.43 7.09
C TYR A 120 10.14 2.90 8.18
N ALA A 121 10.66 2.87 9.41
CA ALA A 121 9.87 2.57 10.59
C ALA A 121 10.41 3.30 11.82
N TYR A 122 9.50 3.84 12.62
CA TYR A 122 9.80 4.49 13.89
C TYR A 122 9.57 3.52 15.04
N TYR A 123 10.55 3.35 15.92
CA TYR A 123 10.51 2.39 17.03
C TYR A 123 10.58 3.08 18.38
N PRO A 124 10.01 2.47 19.44
CA PRO A 124 10.10 2.99 20.80
C PRO A 124 11.52 2.88 21.38
N LYS A 125 12.33 1.95 20.86
CA LYS A 125 13.72 1.70 21.30
C LYS A 125 14.63 1.46 20.11
N GLN A 126 15.91 1.78 20.24
CA GLN A 126 16.92 1.53 19.20
C GLN A 126 17.02 0.04 18.82
N SER A 127 16.88 -0.86 19.81
CA SER A 127 16.86 -2.31 19.60
C SER A 127 15.64 -2.81 18.82
N GLY A 128 14.65 -1.94 18.53
CA GLY A 128 13.38 -2.29 17.89
C GLY A 128 12.20 -2.29 18.86
N GLY A 129 11.13 -2.96 18.46
CA GLY A 129 9.86 -3.04 19.20
C GLY A 129 8.68 -3.15 18.24
N GLN A 130 7.47 -3.29 18.77
CA GLN A 130 6.26 -3.17 17.95
C GLN A 130 6.02 -1.69 17.62
N THR A 131 5.58 -1.42 16.39
CA THR A 131 5.23 -0.09 15.93
C THR A 131 4.12 -0.17 14.88
N GLN A 132 3.36 0.91 14.76
CA GLN A 132 2.43 1.17 13.65
C GLN A 132 2.87 2.38 12.83
N GLU A 133 4.02 2.97 13.16
CA GLU A 133 4.52 4.21 12.56
C GLU A 133 5.57 3.87 11.50
N PHE A 134 5.12 3.46 10.32
CA PHE A 134 6.01 2.96 9.27
C PHE A 134 5.41 3.08 7.87
N GLY A 135 6.24 2.88 6.86
CA GLY A 135 5.81 2.82 5.48
C GLY A 135 6.98 2.76 4.50
N ALA A 136 6.71 3.11 3.24
CA ALA A 136 7.74 3.16 2.20
C ALA A 136 7.92 4.59 1.70
N PHE A 137 9.05 4.84 1.05
CA PHE A 137 9.30 6.11 0.39
C PHE A 137 10.00 5.88 -0.94
N PHE A 138 9.83 6.82 -1.86
CA PHE A 138 10.39 6.75 -3.19
C PHE A 138 10.99 8.12 -3.51
N ASP A 139 12.32 8.16 -3.57
CA ASP A 139 13.09 9.24 -4.17
C ASP A 139 13.13 8.98 -5.68
N LEU A 140 12.21 9.63 -6.37
CA LEU A 140 12.01 9.50 -7.80
C LEU A 140 12.93 10.50 -8.53
N ALA A 141 13.16 11.69 -7.99
CA ALA A 141 14.11 12.68 -8.52
C ALA A 141 15.57 12.26 -8.38
N ASN A 142 15.87 11.28 -7.51
CA ASN A 142 17.20 10.84 -7.12
C ASN A 142 18.04 12.00 -6.56
N ASP A 143 17.44 12.79 -5.68
CA ASP A 143 18.07 13.94 -5.02
C ASP A 143 18.27 13.75 -3.50
N GLY A 144 17.93 12.57 -2.98
CA GLY A 144 17.99 12.21 -1.57
C GLY A 144 16.74 12.57 -0.78
N THR A 145 15.75 13.25 -1.38
CA THR A 145 14.49 13.62 -0.74
C THR A 145 13.35 12.73 -1.25
N PRO A 146 12.43 12.26 -0.39
CA PRO A 146 11.28 11.53 -0.87
C PRO A 146 10.29 12.40 -1.66
N ASP A 147 10.10 12.12 -2.94
CA ASP A 147 8.99 12.70 -3.73
C ASP A 147 7.64 12.06 -3.40
N TRP A 148 7.68 10.78 -3.02
CA TRP A 148 6.48 10.00 -2.72
C TRP A 148 6.67 9.21 -1.44
N LEU A 149 5.76 9.44 -0.50
CA LEU A 149 5.78 8.79 0.80
C LEU A 149 4.49 8.00 1.00
N VAL A 150 4.62 6.76 1.44
CA VAL A 150 3.51 5.91 1.88
C VAL A 150 3.61 5.75 3.39
N PHE A 151 2.50 5.90 4.09
CA PHE A 151 2.42 5.75 5.55
C PHE A 151 1.26 4.82 5.89
N TYR A 152 1.52 3.85 6.76
CA TYR A 152 0.51 2.90 7.20
C TYR A 152 -0.64 3.60 7.94
N GLY A 153 -1.88 3.39 7.50
CA GLY A 153 -3.06 3.99 8.10
C GLY A 153 -3.70 3.15 9.21
N GLY A 154 -3.45 1.84 9.25
CA GLY A 154 -4.09 0.94 10.19
C GLY A 154 -4.95 -0.13 9.52
N SER A 155 -5.99 -0.56 10.22
CA SER A 155 -6.98 -1.52 9.76
C SER A 155 -8.40 -0.99 9.91
N LEU A 156 -9.25 -1.32 8.95
CA LEU A 156 -10.67 -0.93 8.91
C LEU A 156 -11.53 -2.11 8.42
N LEU A 157 -12.85 -1.94 8.49
CA LEU A 157 -13.79 -2.84 7.83
C LEU A 157 -13.93 -2.47 6.35
N GLY A 158 -13.85 -3.46 5.48
CA GLY A 158 -14.05 -3.35 4.04
C GLY A 158 -15.36 -4.00 3.57
N GLU A 159 -15.75 -3.70 2.34
CA GLU A 159 -16.88 -4.37 1.68
C GLU A 159 -16.59 -5.87 1.41
N GLY A 160 -17.62 -6.70 1.24
CA GLY A 160 -17.45 -8.13 0.89
C GLY A 160 -17.73 -9.14 2.01
N GLY A 161 -18.25 -8.71 3.17
CA GLY A 161 -18.69 -9.63 4.23
C GLY A 161 -19.00 -8.95 5.56
N ALA A 162 -19.33 -9.75 6.58
CA ALA A 162 -19.56 -9.27 7.95
C ALA A 162 -18.25 -8.89 8.68
N PHE A 163 -17.13 -9.55 8.33
CA PHE A 163 -15.80 -9.34 8.93
C PHE A 163 -14.71 -9.34 7.86
N ASN A 164 -14.77 -8.41 6.91
CA ASN A 164 -13.64 -8.17 6.00
C ASN A 164 -12.75 -7.08 6.59
N ILE A 165 -11.57 -7.44 7.11
CA ILE A 165 -10.59 -6.47 7.63
C ILE A 165 -9.63 -6.11 6.49
N VAL A 166 -9.48 -4.82 6.25
CA VAL A 166 -8.64 -4.27 5.19
C VAL A 166 -7.62 -3.31 5.80
N TYR A 167 -6.39 -3.42 5.31
CA TYR A 167 -5.33 -2.45 5.59
C TYR A 167 -5.46 -1.29 4.62
N TRP A 168 -5.16 -0.11 5.12
CA TRP A 168 -5.32 1.13 4.36
C TRP A 168 -4.12 2.04 4.66
N ASN A 169 -3.81 2.94 3.74
CA ASN A 169 -2.58 3.73 3.75
C ASN A 169 -2.84 5.18 3.35
N HIS A 170 -1.88 6.02 3.71
CA HIS A 170 -1.77 7.39 3.23
C HIS A 170 -0.66 7.46 2.19
N HIS A 171 -0.89 8.19 1.11
CA HIS A 171 0.19 8.60 0.21
C HIS A 171 0.34 10.11 0.29
N ALA A 172 1.54 10.59 0.52
CA ALA A 172 1.90 12.00 0.41
C ALA A 172 2.83 12.16 -0.80
N ILE A 173 2.58 13.18 -1.63
CA ILE A 173 3.30 13.40 -2.88
C ILE A 173 3.76 14.85 -2.94
N ASP A 174 5.04 15.04 -3.22
CA ASP A 174 5.66 16.30 -3.58
C ASP A 174 5.67 16.36 -5.12
N ARG A 175 4.84 17.24 -5.70
CA ARG A 175 4.67 17.37 -7.15
C ARG A 175 5.64 18.37 -7.75
N ASN A 176 6.19 19.30 -6.96
CA ASN A 176 7.08 20.36 -7.43
C ASN A 176 8.55 20.15 -7.04
N ASN A 177 8.84 19.08 -6.29
CA ASN A 177 10.14 18.71 -5.75
C ASN A 177 10.77 19.84 -4.92
N ASP A 178 9.98 20.48 -4.04
CA ASP A 178 10.45 21.51 -3.12
C ASP A 178 10.75 21.00 -1.70
N GLY A 179 10.60 19.69 -1.50
CA GLY A 179 10.78 19.00 -0.22
C GLY A 179 9.56 19.07 0.69
N LYS A 180 8.43 19.59 0.20
CA LYS A 180 7.15 19.58 0.92
C LYS A 180 6.11 18.82 0.11
N PHE A 181 5.39 17.95 0.80
CA PHE A 181 4.27 17.26 0.20
C PHE A 181 3.11 18.24 0.00
N ASP A 182 2.49 18.17 -1.17
CA ASP A 182 1.41 19.05 -1.62
C ASP A 182 0.15 18.25 -2.06
N THR A 183 0.24 16.92 -2.04
CA THR A 183 -0.87 16.02 -2.34
C THR A 183 -0.96 14.92 -1.30
N LEU A 184 -2.19 14.61 -0.90
CA LEU A 184 -2.49 13.58 0.10
C LEU A 184 -3.56 12.69 -0.48
N VAL A 185 -3.29 11.39 -0.51
CA VAL A 185 -4.23 10.37 -0.97
C VAL A 185 -4.61 9.48 0.20
N LEU A 186 -5.90 9.26 0.36
CA LEU A 186 -6.48 8.29 1.29
C LEU A 186 -7.17 7.20 0.47
N ASP A 187 -6.88 5.94 0.78
CA ASP A 187 -7.55 4.77 0.18
C ASP A 187 -8.68 4.18 1.04
N CYS A 188 -9.04 4.89 2.11
CA CYS A 188 -10.11 4.55 3.03
C CYS A 188 -11.37 5.40 2.76
N VAL A 189 -12.05 5.14 1.63
CA VAL A 189 -13.26 5.87 1.21
C VAL A 189 -14.50 4.99 1.34
N ASP A 190 -15.56 5.53 1.94
CA ASP A 190 -16.92 4.99 2.07
C ASP A 190 -17.90 6.04 1.50
N MET A 191 -18.16 5.97 0.19
CA MET A 191 -19.05 6.94 -0.47
C MET A 191 -20.52 6.74 -0.15
N ASN A 192 -20.91 5.51 0.21
CA ASN A 192 -22.31 5.16 0.44
C ASN A 192 -22.72 5.29 1.92
N GLY A 193 -21.75 5.47 2.83
CA GLY A 193 -21.97 5.73 4.26
C GLY A 193 -22.32 4.48 5.06
N ASN A 194 -22.01 3.28 4.57
CA ASN A 194 -22.33 2.01 5.25
C ASN A 194 -21.28 1.62 6.32
N GLY A 195 -20.25 2.43 6.52
CA GLY A 195 -19.16 2.20 7.46
C GLY A 195 -18.07 1.25 6.96
N LYS A 196 -18.08 0.86 5.68
CA LYS A 196 -17.11 -0.05 5.06
C LYS A 196 -16.38 0.68 3.94
N ILE A 197 -15.06 0.53 3.92
CA ILE A 197 -14.29 1.14 2.84
C ILE A 197 -14.44 0.36 1.54
N GLU A 198 -14.50 1.09 0.44
CA GLU A 198 -14.73 0.63 -0.92
C GLU A 198 -13.38 0.52 -1.65
N PRO A 199 -12.88 -0.70 -1.94
CA PRO A 199 -11.57 -0.87 -2.57
C PRO A 199 -11.47 -0.19 -3.94
N GLY A 200 -10.31 0.42 -4.22
CA GLY A 200 -10.05 1.10 -5.50
C GLY A 200 -10.69 2.49 -5.63
N ARG A 201 -11.29 3.00 -4.55
CA ARG A 201 -11.71 4.41 -4.43
C ARG A 201 -10.76 5.15 -3.52
N THR A 202 -10.35 6.33 -3.95
CA THR A 202 -9.40 7.16 -3.21
C THR A 202 -9.89 8.59 -3.10
N ALA A 203 -9.51 9.25 -2.01
CA ALA A 203 -9.75 10.66 -1.75
C ALA A 203 -8.41 11.40 -1.84
N TRP A 204 -8.29 12.29 -2.82
CA TRP A 204 -7.11 13.11 -3.07
C TRP A 204 -7.36 14.53 -2.59
N PHE A 205 -6.40 15.10 -1.88
CA PHE A 205 -6.39 16.48 -1.41
C PHE A 205 -5.17 17.17 -1.99
N TYR A 206 -5.32 18.43 -2.38
CA TYR A 206 -4.29 19.18 -3.08
C TYR A 206 -4.07 20.54 -2.44
N ASP A 207 -2.80 20.87 -2.26
CA ASP A 207 -2.24 22.22 -2.20
C ASP A 207 -1.82 22.60 -3.62
N ALA A 208 -2.71 23.28 -4.35
CA ALA A 208 -2.58 23.47 -5.79
C ALA A 208 -1.63 24.60 -6.17
N ASP A 209 -1.46 25.59 -5.29
CA ASP A 209 -0.54 26.72 -5.48
C ASP A 209 0.73 26.63 -4.63
N PHE A 210 0.91 25.55 -3.89
CA PHE A 210 2.09 25.21 -3.09
C PHE A 210 2.31 26.19 -1.92
N ASP A 211 1.23 26.77 -1.38
CA ASP A 211 1.28 27.71 -0.26
C ASP A 211 1.30 27.03 1.13
N GLY A 212 1.26 25.69 1.15
CA GLY A 212 1.20 24.86 2.34
C GLY A 212 -0.22 24.63 2.86
N LYS A 213 -1.27 24.88 2.06
CA LYS A 213 -2.67 24.74 2.48
C LYS A 213 -3.50 23.94 1.49
N ILE A 214 -4.59 23.36 2.00
CA ILE A 214 -5.51 22.57 1.19
C ILE A 214 -6.40 23.51 0.34
N ASP A 215 -6.32 23.41 -0.97
CA ASP A 215 -7.12 24.19 -1.92
C ASP A 215 -8.32 23.43 -2.48
N SER A 216 -8.16 22.13 -2.66
CA SER A 216 -9.16 21.31 -3.32
C SER A 216 -9.05 19.83 -2.96
N GLY A 217 -10.07 19.07 -3.39
CA GLY A 217 -10.03 17.62 -3.31
C GLY A 217 -10.85 16.95 -4.40
N GLN A 218 -10.51 15.70 -4.69
CA GLN A 218 -11.14 14.88 -5.70
C GLN A 218 -11.29 13.43 -5.21
N HIS A 219 -12.42 12.82 -5.55
CA HIS A 219 -12.56 11.36 -5.51
C HIS A 219 -12.01 10.79 -6.80
N VAL A 220 -11.16 9.78 -6.70
CA VAL A 220 -10.62 9.06 -7.87
C VAL A 220 -11.06 7.60 -7.79
N GLU A 221 -11.77 7.15 -8.82
CA GLU A 221 -12.25 5.78 -9.00
C GLU A 221 -12.03 5.35 -10.45
N LYS A 222 -11.40 4.19 -10.65
CA LYS A 222 -11.22 3.58 -12.00
C LYS A 222 -10.64 4.55 -13.04
N GLY A 223 -9.70 5.42 -12.62
CA GLY A 223 -9.04 6.39 -13.49
C GLY A 223 -9.88 7.62 -13.85
N LYS A 224 -11.00 7.85 -13.17
CA LYS A 224 -11.83 9.06 -13.30
C LYS A 224 -11.77 9.86 -12.01
N ALA A 225 -11.49 11.17 -12.10
CA ALA A 225 -11.62 12.06 -10.97
C ALA A 225 -12.95 12.81 -10.97
N THR A 226 -13.51 12.97 -9.78
CA THR A 226 -14.70 13.78 -9.55
C THR A 226 -14.41 14.76 -8.42
N LYS A 227 -14.72 16.04 -8.62
CA LYS A 227 -14.49 17.07 -7.60
C LYS A 227 -15.26 16.73 -6.32
N MET A 228 -14.58 16.81 -5.18
CA MET A 228 -15.24 16.64 -3.88
C MET A 228 -16.20 17.80 -3.61
N PRO A 229 -17.43 17.52 -3.15
CA PRO A 229 -18.32 18.56 -2.66
C PRO A 229 -17.69 19.30 -1.46
N VAL A 230 -17.90 20.61 -1.40
CA VAL A 230 -17.53 21.43 -0.25
C VAL A 230 -18.80 21.81 0.52
N LYS A 231 -18.87 21.48 1.81
CA LYS A 231 -20.00 21.82 2.69
C LYS A 231 -19.50 22.58 3.91
N GLY A 232 -19.86 23.85 4.04
CA GLY A 232 -19.39 24.70 5.14
C GLY A 232 -17.85 24.77 5.22
N GLY A 233 -17.20 24.89 4.06
CA GLY A 233 -15.73 24.90 3.92
C GLY A 233 -15.04 23.54 4.08
N ARG A 234 -15.76 22.47 4.44
CA ARG A 234 -15.20 21.11 4.57
C ARG A 234 -15.29 20.34 3.25
N LEU A 235 -14.23 19.61 2.93
CA LEU A 235 -14.22 18.66 1.82
C LEU A 235 -14.94 17.38 2.25
N VAL A 236 -15.97 16.99 1.50
CA VAL A 236 -16.71 15.73 1.74
C VAL A 236 -15.90 14.58 1.17
N SER A 237 -14.94 14.09 1.95
CA SER A 237 -13.99 13.06 1.51
C SER A 237 -14.56 11.65 1.45
N GLY A 238 -15.69 11.39 2.13
CA GLY A 238 -16.27 10.05 2.23
C GLY A 238 -15.47 9.10 3.12
N THR A 239 -14.41 9.56 3.81
CA THR A 239 -13.68 8.68 4.72
C THR A 239 -14.47 8.42 6.02
N PRO A 240 -14.44 7.19 6.57
CA PRO A 240 -15.03 6.90 7.88
C PRO A 240 -14.20 7.47 9.05
N LEU A 241 -13.01 8.01 8.77
CA LEU A 241 -12.06 8.46 9.78
C LEU A 241 -12.31 9.90 10.21
N LYS A 242 -12.60 10.09 11.50
CA LYS A 242 -12.92 11.42 12.09
C LYS A 242 -11.86 12.49 11.82
N THR A 243 -10.58 12.11 11.77
CA THR A 243 -9.47 13.05 11.50
C THR A 243 -9.60 13.65 10.10
N PHE A 244 -9.88 12.83 9.10
CA PHE A 244 -9.95 13.24 7.69
C PHE A 244 -11.33 13.76 7.26
N GLN A 245 -12.37 13.52 8.08
CA GLN A 245 -13.69 14.15 7.92
C GLN A 245 -13.69 15.66 8.25
N LYS A 246 -12.66 16.15 8.94
CA LYS A 246 -12.59 17.56 9.39
C LYS A 246 -11.77 18.45 8.46
N ILE A 247 -11.20 17.90 7.39
CA ILE A 247 -10.38 18.64 6.44
C ILE A 247 -11.20 19.78 5.80
N ARG A 248 -10.61 20.98 5.80
CA ARG A 248 -11.19 22.20 5.24
C ARG A 248 -10.25 22.83 4.22
N ILE A 249 -10.84 23.57 3.30
CA ILE A 249 -10.08 24.49 2.45
C ILE A 249 -9.33 25.51 3.33
N GLY A 250 -8.07 25.78 3.00
CA GLY A 250 -7.17 26.67 3.73
C GLY A 250 -6.58 26.08 5.01
N SER A 251 -6.81 24.79 5.32
CA SER A 251 -6.13 24.13 6.45
C SER A 251 -4.69 23.79 6.06
N ASP A 252 -3.78 23.84 7.04
CA ASP A 252 -2.38 23.46 6.84
C ASP A 252 -2.26 22.05 6.23
N PHE A 253 -1.35 21.95 5.26
CA PHE A 253 -1.09 20.75 4.50
C PHE A 253 0.18 20.04 5.01
N GLY A 254 0.18 18.71 4.96
CA GLY A 254 1.43 17.93 4.92
C GLY A 254 2.28 17.88 6.17
N GLY A 255 1.99 18.59 7.26
CA GLY A 255 2.90 18.76 8.40
C GLY A 255 3.55 17.49 8.96
N LEU A 256 2.76 16.42 9.16
CA LEU A 256 3.30 15.11 9.58
C LEU A 256 4.22 14.51 8.50
N PHE A 257 3.76 14.45 7.26
CA PHE A 257 4.50 13.84 6.16
C PHE A 257 5.78 14.61 5.85
N ASN A 258 5.74 15.94 5.89
CA ASN A 258 6.92 16.80 5.76
C ASN A 258 7.96 16.48 6.84
N SER A 259 7.53 16.24 8.08
CA SER A 259 8.44 15.86 9.17
C SER A 259 9.08 14.48 8.90
N ILE A 260 8.31 13.51 8.41
CA ILE A 260 8.83 12.19 8.05
C ILE A 260 9.82 12.31 6.88
N GLY A 261 9.46 13.07 5.83
CA GLY A 261 10.32 13.30 4.67
C GLY A 261 11.66 13.93 5.06
N GLN A 262 11.63 14.94 5.94
CA GLN A 262 12.84 15.57 6.49
C GLN A 262 13.70 14.59 7.29
N ASP A 263 13.09 13.76 8.14
CA ASP A 263 13.83 12.76 8.90
C ASP A 263 14.52 11.75 7.95
N ILE A 264 13.84 11.31 6.89
CA ILE A 264 14.40 10.39 5.89
C ILE A 264 15.55 11.05 5.11
N ALA A 265 15.32 12.27 4.58
CA ALA A 265 16.31 12.99 3.79
C ALA A 265 17.60 13.28 4.58
N SER A 266 17.51 13.43 5.91
CA SER A 266 18.68 13.60 6.77
C SER A 266 19.59 12.37 6.90
N LEU A 267 19.17 11.22 6.34
CA LEU A 267 19.86 9.92 6.45
C LEU A 267 20.31 9.33 5.10
N GLN A 268 20.00 10.00 3.99
CA GLN A 268 20.48 9.65 2.64
C GLN A 268 21.84 10.31 2.39
#